data_AF-A0A167RRJ5-F1
#
_entry.id   AF-A0A167RRJ5-F1
#
_cell.length_a   1.000
_cell.length_b   1.000
_cell.length_c   1.000
_cell.angle_alpha   90.00
_cell.angle_beta   90.00
_cell.angle_gamma   90.00
#
_symmetry.space_group_name_H-M   'P 1'
#
loop_
_entity.id
_entity.type
_entity.pdbx_description
1 polymer ?
#
loop_
_entity_poly.entity_id
_entity_poly.type
_entity_poly.pdbx_seq_one_letter_code
_entity_poly.pdbx_strand_id
1 'polypeptide(L)'
;MSSHGVPRIERDRSPEQLKKDLEKIDKYRALESQLRAQTPESRFDSATLELTTKLLRINPEYYTVWNARRRCLVSGPLKREDKRPLPKDASERHDTGDSPIDAPQSLPQTDSSDSELTRRRLATGQGHTEKDREQDDSDGDNTRKKTSEVIRDELTFTVPLLMAHPKCYWIWNYRMWTLEQATSLLPAEIAKSIWQEELRLVTKMLERDRRNYHAWAYRRYVVSHLESTKLQGQSMAESEFAYTTKMIGSDLSNFSAWHNRAQLIPRLLVEREANDTSRRAFLDQEFSMVDNGLNVGPDDQSLWYYHQYLNLNVTELPENLAIVPGMLVEDRAKVLSREIDFIKDLLEDYKDVKWIFEMLLEYTLLLHKLRNQPVSSEQKSELETWVASIKKLDPQRSNRWRELAEELDVSQ
;
A
#
# COMPACT_ATOMS: atom_id res chain seq x y z
N MET A 1 12.38 -17.80 1.96
CA MET A 1 11.92 -16.85 0.93
C MET A 1 11.61 -17.64 -0.33
N SER A 2 10.33 -17.81 -0.66
CA SER A 2 9.91 -18.58 -1.84
C SER A 2 10.29 -17.81 -3.10
N SER A 3 11.31 -18.27 -3.85
CA SER A 3 11.71 -17.61 -5.08
C SER A 3 10.66 -17.85 -6.17
N HIS A 4 10.04 -16.79 -6.68
CA HIS A 4 9.16 -16.88 -7.84
C HIS A 4 9.94 -17.26 -9.10
N GLY A 5 9.34 -18.10 -9.96
CA GLY A 5 9.94 -18.49 -11.25
C GLY A 5 10.76 -19.78 -11.23
N VAL A 6 10.73 -20.58 -10.15
CA VAL A 6 11.31 -21.93 -10.16
C VAL A 6 10.49 -22.80 -11.13
N PRO A 7 11.12 -23.35 -12.19
CA PRO A 7 10.45 -24.28 -13.08
C PRO A 7 9.87 -25.46 -12.28
N ARG A 8 8.62 -25.84 -12.55
CA ARG A 8 7.94 -26.96 -11.85
C ARG A 8 8.58 -28.33 -12.11
N ILE A 9 9.56 -28.40 -13.01
CA ILE A 9 10.26 -29.62 -13.40
C ILE A 9 11.74 -29.37 -13.19
N GLU A 10 12.41 -30.24 -12.43
CA GLU A 10 13.86 -30.32 -12.38
C GLU A 10 14.38 -30.62 -13.79
N ARG A 11 15.04 -29.65 -14.40
CA ARG A 11 15.74 -29.85 -15.66
C ARG A 11 17.18 -30.18 -15.34
N ASP A 12 17.66 -31.32 -15.81
CA ASP A 12 19.09 -31.62 -15.81
C ASP A 12 19.84 -30.51 -16.55
N ARG A 13 20.76 -29.86 -15.84
CA ARG A 13 21.58 -28.80 -16.41
C ARG A 13 22.59 -29.44 -17.35
N SER A 14 22.66 -28.97 -18.60
CA SER A 14 23.74 -29.40 -19.49
C SER A 14 25.11 -29.01 -18.89
N PRO A 15 26.20 -29.72 -19.22
CA PRO A 15 27.54 -29.35 -18.77
C PRO A 15 27.90 -27.89 -19.08
N GLU A 16 27.45 -27.36 -20.22
CA GLU A 16 27.65 -25.96 -20.61
C GLU A 16 26.85 -24.99 -19.74
N GLN A 17 25.60 -25.33 -19.40
CA GLN A 17 24.76 -24.51 -18.53
C GLN A 17 25.34 -24.48 -17.11
N LEU A 18 25.79 -25.64 -16.60
CA LEU A 18 26.46 -25.73 -15.31
C LEU A 18 27.74 -24.87 -15.28
N LYS A 19 28.58 -24.96 -16.31
CA LYS A 19 29.79 -24.13 -16.41
C LYS A 19 29.46 -22.64 -16.39
N LYS A 20 28.45 -22.19 -17.14
CA LYS A 20 28.00 -20.79 -17.14
C LYS A 20 27.48 -20.35 -15.77
N ASP A 21 26.75 -21.21 -15.07
CA ASP A 21 26.23 -20.89 -13.75
C ASP A 21 27.36 -20.80 -12.70
N LEU A 22 28.35 -21.69 -12.76
CA LEU A 22 29.55 -21.63 -11.92
C LEU A 22 30.35 -20.33 -12.16
N GLU A 23 30.58 -19.97 -13.42
CA GLU A 23 31.26 -18.70 -13.76
C GLU A 23 30.50 -17.48 -13.24
N LYS A 24 29.17 -17.49 -13.25
CA LYS A 24 28.34 -16.42 -12.65
C LYS A 24 28.46 -16.39 -11.14
N ILE A 25 28.43 -17.55 -10.49
CA ILE A 25 28.57 -17.68 -9.04
C ILE A 25 29.93 -17.15 -8.59
N ASP A 26 31.01 -17.52 -9.27
CA ASP A 26 32.36 -17.09 -8.94
C ASP A 26 32.52 -15.57 -9.10
N LYS A 27 32.00 -15.00 -10.20
CA LYS A 27 31.94 -13.55 -10.40
C LYS A 27 31.16 -12.84 -9.29
N TYR A 28 29.99 -13.36 -8.91
CA TYR A 28 29.17 -12.79 -7.85
C TYR A 28 29.90 -12.84 -6.49
N ARG A 29 30.47 -13.99 -6.13
CA ARG A 29 31.25 -14.17 -4.90
C ARG A 29 32.45 -13.24 -4.84
N ALA A 30 33.18 -13.06 -5.94
CA ALA A 30 34.30 -12.14 -6.00
C ALA A 30 33.88 -10.69 -5.72
N LEU A 31 32.76 -10.24 -6.30
CA LEU A 31 32.21 -8.90 -6.05
C LEU A 31 31.73 -8.75 -4.60
N GLU A 32 31.06 -9.76 -4.05
CA GLU A 32 30.61 -9.78 -2.66
C GLU A 32 31.81 -9.71 -1.69
N SER A 33 32.86 -10.50 -1.92
CA SER A 33 34.08 -10.46 -1.12
C SER A 33 34.74 -9.08 -1.14
N GLN A 34 34.78 -8.42 -2.30
CA GLN A 34 35.28 -7.03 -2.40
C GLN A 34 34.46 -6.07 -1.55
N LEU A 35 33.12 -6.18 -1.58
CA LEU A 35 32.24 -5.28 -0.81
C LEU A 35 32.42 -5.52 0.69
N ARG A 36 32.52 -6.79 1.10
CA ARG A 36 32.77 -7.16 2.50
C ARG A 36 34.13 -6.68 2.99
N ALA A 37 35.15 -6.64 2.15
CA ALA A 37 36.46 -6.10 2.52
C ALA A 37 36.43 -4.57 2.73
N GLN A 38 35.63 -3.84 1.96
CA GLN A 38 35.53 -2.37 2.07
C GLN A 38 34.65 -1.89 3.23
N THR A 39 33.72 -2.72 3.72
CA THR A 39 32.71 -2.31 4.72
C THR A 39 33.29 -2.05 6.13
N PRO A 40 34.19 -2.87 6.70
CA PRO A 40 34.78 -2.64 8.02
C PRO A 40 35.61 -1.36 8.12
N GLU A 41 36.20 -0.91 7.01
CA GLU A 41 37.05 0.29 6.98
C GLU A 41 36.24 1.60 6.85
N SER A 42 34.90 1.54 6.89
CA SER A 42 34.01 2.68 6.66
C SER A 42 34.28 3.44 5.35
N ARG A 43 34.87 2.78 4.35
CA ARG A 43 35.12 3.35 3.03
C ARG A 43 33.85 3.32 2.20
N PHE A 44 33.00 4.32 2.38
CA PHE A 44 31.78 4.53 1.62
C PHE A 44 32.01 5.55 0.50
N ASP A 45 32.95 5.25 -0.39
CA ASP A 45 33.39 6.11 -1.48
C ASP A 45 32.69 5.78 -2.83
N SER A 46 33.09 6.48 -3.90
CA SER A 46 32.56 6.24 -5.25
C SER A 46 32.87 4.84 -5.78
N ALA A 47 33.96 4.19 -5.34
CA ALA A 47 34.32 2.85 -5.78
C ALA A 47 33.40 1.80 -5.13
N THR A 48 33.10 1.97 -3.84
CA THR A 48 32.08 1.17 -3.14
C THR A 48 30.70 1.36 -3.77
N LEU A 49 30.33 2.59 -4.14
CA LEU A 49 29.06 2.88 -4.83
C LEU A 49 28.94 2.10 -6.16
N GLU A 50 29.98 2.13 -6.99
CA GLU A 50 30.02 1.37 -8.25
C GLU A 50 29.96 -0.15 -8.03
N LEU A 51 30.58 -0.64 -6.96
CA LEU A 51 30.50 -2.05 -6.61
C LEU A 51 29.06 -2.45 -6.24
N THR A 52 28.33 -1.61 -5.50
CA THR A 52 26.91 -1.86 -5.22
C THR A 52 26.06 -1.87 -6.49
N THR A 53 26.34 -0.99 -7.47
CA THR A 53 25.67 -0.99 -8.78
C THR A 53 25.79 -2.35 -9.47
N LYS A 54 26.99 -2.94 -9.50
CA LYS A 54 27.24 -4.25 -10.12
C LYS A 54 26.50 -5.37 -9.40
N LEU A 55 26.58 -5.40 -8.07
CA LEU A 55 25.93 -6.44 -7.25
C LEU A 55 24.41 -6.39 -7.36
N LEU A 56 23.79 -5.20 -7.30
CA LEU A 56 22.34 -5.05 -7.36
C LEU A 56 21.75 -5.38 -8.74
N ARG A 57 22.51 -5.18 -9.82
CA ARG A 57 22.13 -5.66 -11.17
C ARG A 57 22.12 -7.18 -11.28
N ILE A 58 22.86 -7.90 -10.42
CA ILE A 58 22.87 -9.37 -10.38
C ILE A 58 21.82 -9.89 -9.40
N ASN A 59 21.73 -9.30 -8.21
CA ASN A 59 20.82 -9.73 -7.15
C ASN A 59 20.28 -8.52 -6.35
N PRO A 60 19.11 -7.97 -6.74
CA PRO A 60 18.50 -6.88 -5.99
C PRO A 60 17.87 -7.33 -4.66
N GLU A 61 17.78 -8.63 -4.37
CA GLU A 61 17.27 -9.11 -3.06
C GLU A 61 18.30 -9.00 -1.94
N TYR A 62 19.57 -8.71 -2.26
CA TYR A 62 20.62 -8.65 -1.25
C TYR A 62 20.61 -7.31 -0.48
N TYR A 63 19.84 -7.27 0.60
CA TYR A 63 19.61 -6.07 1.42
C TYR A 63 20.88 -5.37 1.95
N THR A 64 21.94 -6.11 2.26
CA THR A 64 23.21 -5.54 2.74
C THR A 64 23.83 -4.60 1.70
N VAL A 65 23.70 -4.93 0.42
CA VAL A 65 24.23 -4.10 -0.68
C VAL A 65 23.47 -2.77 -0.78
N TRP A 66 22.14 -2.80 -0.61
CA TRP A 66 21.34 -1.58 -0.52
C TRP A 66 21.75 -0.69 0.67
N ASN A 67 22.01 -1.30 1.83
CA ASN A 67 22.49 -0.56 3.00
C ASN A 67 23.86 0.07 2.77
N ALA A 68 24.80 -0.65 2.14
CA ALA A 68 26.09 -0.10 1.76
C ALA A 68 25.93 1.08 0.77
N ARG A 69 25.01 0.95 -0.20
CA ARG A 69 24.70 2.00 -1.16
C ARG A 69 24.18 3.28 -0.47
N ARG A 70 23.22 3.15 0.46
CA ARG A 70 22.72 4.29 1.26
C ARG A 70 23.85 4.99 2.02
N ARG A 71 24.75 4.22 2.64
CA ARG A 71 25.89 4.79 3.37
C ARG A 71 26.83 5.57 2.45
N CYS A 72 27.12 5.07 1.24
CA CYS A 72 27.89 5.82 0.23
C CYS A 72 27.25 7.16 -0.09
N LEU A 73 25.92 7.19 -0.26
CA LEU A 73 25.22 8.43 -0.55
C LEU A 73 25.24 9.42 0.63
N VAL A 74 24.94 8.96 1.85
CA VAL A 74 24.88 9.82 3.05
C VAL A 74 26.27 10.30 3.49
N SER A 75 27.31 9.50 3.30
CA SER A 75 28.69 9.90 3.61
C SER A 75 29.31 10.80 2.54
N GLY A 76 28.73 10.84 1.33
CA GLY A 76 29.24 11.60 0.19
C GLY A 76 28.21 12.59 -0.37
N PRO A 77 27.58 12.30 -1.52
CA PRO A 77 26.82 13.29 -2.29
C PRO A 77 25.53 13.81 -1.62
N LEU A 78 24.99 13.10 -0.62
CA LEU A 78 23.81 13.51 0.16
C LEU A 78 24.17 13.85 1.61
N LYS A 79 25.45 14.17 1.88
CA LYS A 79 25.91 14.53 3.22
C LYS A 79 25.18 15.79 3.70
N ARG A 80 24.60 15.70 4.90
CA ARG A 80 24.01 16.85 5.58
C ARG A 80 25.13 17.77 6.07
N GLU A 81 25.04 19.06 5.77
CA GLU A 81 25.88 20.05 6.40
C GLU A 81 25.35 20.32 7.82
N ASP A 82 26.04 19.81 8.82
CA ASP A 82 25.72 20.09 10.23
C ASP A 82 26.00 21.57 10.53
N LYS A 83 24.99 22.44 10.36
CA LYS A 83 25.01 23.79 10.96
C LYS A 83 24.66 23.72 12.45
N ARG A 84 25.44 22.97 13.24
CA ARG A 84 25.60 23.15 14.70
C ARG A 84 26.75 22.29 15.26
N PRO A 85 27.71 22.84 16.03
CA PRO A 85 28.64 21.99 16.77
C PRO A 85 27.89 21.30 17.92
N LEU A 86 27.99 19.98 18.00
CA LEU A 86 27.57 19.21 19.17
C LEU A 86 28.43 19.63 20.38
N PRO A 87 27.83 19.92 21.56
CA PRO A 87 28.58 20.06 22.79
C PRO A 87 29.27 18.74 23.12
N LYS A 88 30.60 18.78 23.23
CA LYS A 88 31.36 17.72 23.88
C LYS A 88 31.07 17.80 25.38
N ASP A 89 30.22 16.91 25.86
CA ASP A 89 30.38 16.20 27.14
C ASP A 89 29.09 15.46 27.49
N ALA A 90 29.20 14.13 27.57
CA ALA A 90 28.59 13.30 28.62
C ALA A 90 28.90 11.84 28.29
N SER A 91 30.01 11.38 28.86
CA SER A 91 30.22 9.97 29.16
C SER A 91 29.13 9.54 30.13
N GLU A 92 28.24 8.63 29.72
CA GLU A 92 27.61 7.69 30.66
C GLU A 92 27.19 6.42 29.93
N ARG A 93 27.77 5.32 30.39
CA ARG A 93 27.46 3.95 29.98
C ARG A 93 26.14 3.56 30.65
N HIS A 94 25.19 3.04 29.88
CA HIS A 94 24.22 2.11 30.44
C HIS A 94 24.06 0.90 29.54
N ASP A 95 24.35 -0.23 30.16
CA ASP A 95 24.27 -1.60 29.69
C ASP A 95 22.88 -2.15 29.98
N THR A 96 22.16 -2.63 28.97
CA THR A 96 21.09 -3.65 29.11
C THR A 96 20.89 -4.40 27.79
N GLY A 97 21.33 -5.65 27.73
CA GLY A 97 20.47 -6.83 27.51
C GLY A 97 19.74 -7.02 26.17
N ASP A 98 20.22 -8.04 25.44
CA ASP A 98 19.61 -8.89 24.41
C ASP A 98 18.07 -9.01 24.35
N SER A 99 17.49 -8.87 23.14
CA SER A 99 16.50 -9.78 22.48
C SER A 99 15.58 -9.10 21.43
N PRO A 100 14.97 -9.85 20.47
CA PRO A 100 14.91 -9.48 19.06
C PRO A 100 13.60 -8.85 18.54
N ILE A 101 13.68 -8.46 17.26
CA ILE A 101 12.70 -7.93 16.31
C ILE A 101 11.29 -8.54 16.45
N ASP A 102 10.29 -7.67 16.63
CA ASP A 102 8.91 -7.91 16.19
C ASP A 102 8.29 -6.59 15.66
N ALA A 103 7.54 -6.69 14.56
CA ALA A 103 6.60 -5.67 14.09
C ALA A 103 5.26 -5.82 14.88
N PRO A 104 4.17 -5.06 14.62
CA PRO A 104 3.95 -3.76 13.97
C PRO A 104 3.23 -2.76 14.92
N GLN A 105 3.05 -1.48 14.53
CA GLN A 105 1.80 -0.68 14.68
C GLN A 105 2.01 0.86 14.69
N SER A 106 0.99 1.52 14.12
CA SER A 106 0.46 2.88 14.33
C SER A 106 1.37 4.12 14.24
N LEU A 107 1.01 4.98 13.29
CA LEU A 107 1.41 6.39 13.20
C LEU A 107 0.87 7.18 14.41
N PRO A 108 1.66 8.05 15.05
CA PRO A 108 1.13 8.95 16.07
C PRO A 108 0.32 10.09 15.45
N GLN A 109 -0.85 10.33 16.03
CA GLN A 109 -1.65 11.53 15.86
C GLN A 109 -0.86 12.75 16.37
N THR A 110 -0.86 13.83 15.59
CA THR A 110 -0.28 15.12 16.02
C THR A 110 -1.37 15.98 16.62
N ASP A 111 -1.37 16.11 17.95
CA ASP A 111 -2.11 17.15 18.66
C ASP A 111 -1.34 18.47 18.63
N SER A 112 -2.11 19.54 18.41
CA SER A 112 -1.68 20.93 18.35
C SER A 112 -2.05 21.62 19.66
N SER A 113 -1.07 22.21 20.36
CA SER A 113 -1.33 23.32 21.29
C SER A 113 -0.07 24.15 21.56
N ASP A 114 -0.02 25.30 20.90
CA ASP A 114 0.25 26.67 21.35
C ASP A 114 1.37 27.08 22.33
N SER A 115 1.98 28.20 21.90
CA SER A 115 2.34 29.42 22.65
C SER A 115 3.72 29.61 23.32
N GLU A 116 4.42 30.60 22.73
CA GLU A 116 5.28 31.66 23.28
C GLU A 116 6.42 31.36 24.25
N LEU A 117 7.63 31.83 23.87
CA LEU A 117 8.42 32.72 24.72
C LEU A 117 9.45 33.51 23.88
N THR A 118 9.08 34.75 23.60
CA THR A 118 9.94 35.81 23.08
C THR A 118 11.00 36.19 24.11
N ARG A 119 12.30 36.06 23.78
CA ARG A 119 13.35 36.84 24.45
C ARG A 119 14.52 37.16 23.53
N ARG A 120 14.63 38.46 23.23
CA ARG A 120 15.75 39.17 22.60
C ARG A 120 17.11 38.71 23.13
N ARG A 121 18.05 38.45 22.21
CA ARG A 121 19.45 38.85 22.37
C ARG A 121 19.96 39.45 21.06
N LEU A 122 20.34 40.72 21.16
CA LEU A 122 21.17 41.44 20.20
C LEU A 122 22.50 40.71 20.09
N ALA A 123 22.87 40.30 18.87
CA ALA A 123 24.24 39.93 18.53
C ALA A 123 24.67 40.77 17.33
N THR A 124 25.72 41.54 17.59
CA THR A 124 26.56 42.34 16.71
C THR A 124 26.66 41.80 15.28
N GLY A 125 26.24 42.61 14.32
CA GLY A 125 26.44 42.36 12.89
C GLY A 125 27.92 42.43 12.53
N GLN A 126 28.48 41.31 12.08
CA GLN A 126 29.61 41.32 11.15
C GLN A 126 29.01 41.52 9.75
N GLY A 127 29.39 42.59 9.07
CA GLY A 127 28.91 42.91 7.73
C GLY A 127 29.31 41.83 6.74
N HIS A 128 28.35 41.05 6.26
CA HIS A 128 28.44 40.37 4.98
C HIS A 128 28.13 41.42 3.91
N THR A 129 29.05 41.60 2.96
CA THR A 129 28.83 42.50 1.83
C THR A 129 27.79 41.89 0.88
N GLU A 130 27.11 42.68 0.05
CA GLU A 130 26.14 42.17 -0.94
C GLU A 130 26.75 41.08 -1.84
N LYS A 131 28.04 41.18 -2.16
CA LYS A 131 28.78 40.16 -2.92
C LYS A 131 28.94 38.83 -2.18
N ASP A 132 29.12 38.86 -0.86
CA ASP A 132 29.22 37.63 -0.06
C ASP A 132 27.85 36.92 0.02
N ARG A 133 26.75 37.68 0.05
CA ARG A 133 25.39 37.12 0.02
C ARG A 133 25.03 36.54 -1.35
N GLU A 134 25.38 37.23 -2.44
CA GLU A 134 25.18 36.73 -3.80
C GLU A 134 25.99 35.45 -4.07
N GLN A 135 27.21 35.37 -3.52
CA GLN A 135 28.05 34.19 -3.67
C GLN A 135 27.58 33.00 -2.81
N ASP A 136 27.18 33.23 -1.56
CA ASP A 136 26.61 32.21 -0.66
C ASP A 136 25.25 31.67 -1.16
N ASP A 137 24.41 32.53 -1.76
CA ASP A 137 23.18 32.09 -2.45
C ASP A 137 23.48 31.29 -3.72
N SER A 138 24.53 31.64 -4.49
CA SER A 138 24.93 30.90 -5.70
C SER A 138 25.51 29.52 -5.40
N ASP A 139 26.32 29.40 -4.34
CA ASP A 139 26.90 28.13 -3.89
C ASP A 139 25.83 27.22 -3.27
N GLY A 140 24.86 27.81 -2.55
CA GLY A 140 23.68 27.13 -2.04
C GLY A 140 22.78 26.58 -3.16
N ASP A 141 22.54 27.36 -4.21
CA ASP A 141 21.73 26.93 -5.36
C ASP A 141 22.41 25.80 -6.16
N ASN A 142 23.71 25.92 -6.41
CA ASN A 142 24.49 24.87 -7.09
C ASN A 142 24.49 23.55 -6.28
N THR A 143 24.60 23.62 -4.96
CA THR A 143 24.55 22.46 -4.07
C THR A 143 23.17 21.79 -4.09
N ARG A 144 22.08 22.57 -4.07
CA ARG A 144 20.70 22.05 -4.17
C ARG A 144 20.46 21.37 -5.52
N LYS A 145 20.93 21.98 -6.61
CA LYS A 145 20.83 21.41 -7.95
C LYS A 145 21.54 20.04 -8.03
N LYS A 146 22.79 19.98 -7.56
CA LYS A 146 23.55 18.72 -7.50
C LYS A 146 22.87 17.66 -6.64
N THR A 147 22.34 18.04 -5.49
CA THR A 147 21.58 17.13 -4.61
C THR A 147 20.33 16.58 -5.32
N SER A 148 19.61 17.45 -6.04
CA SER A 148 18.43 17.06 -6.82
C SER A 148 18.78 16.11 -7.97
N GLU A 149 19.90 16.35 -8.66
CA GLU A 149 20.43 15.46 -9.71
C GLU A 149 20.76 14.08 -9.15
N VAL A 150 21.53 14.00 -8.05
CA VAL A 150 21.89 12.72 -7.42
C VAL A 150 20.65 11.91 -7.02
N ILE A 151 19.64 12.56 -6.44
CA ILE A 151 18.39 11.89 -6.05
C ILE A 151 17.66 11.33 -7.27
N ARG A 152 17.54 12.12 -8.34
CA ARG A 152 16.90 11.67 -9.59
C ARG A 152 17.68 10.54 -10.26
N ASP A 153 19.00 10.60 -10.23
CA ASP A 153 19.87 9.56 -10.76
C ASP A 153 19.69 8.24 -10.01
N GLU A 154 19.57 8.28 -8.68
CA GLU A 154 19.31 7.09 -7.86
C GLU A 154 17.91 6.50 -8.09
N LEU A 155 16.89 7.35 -8.23
CA LEU A 155 15.55 6.90 -8.62
C LEU A 155 15.57 6.29 -10.03
N THR A 156 16.31 6.88 -10.97
CA THR A 156 16.47 6.37 -12.33
C THR A 156 17.23 5.04 -12.36
N PHE A 157 18.30 4.90 -11.55
CA PHE A 157 19.07 3.67 -11.41
C PHE A 157 18.19 2.48 -11.03
N THR A 158 17.19 2.69 -10.16
CA THR A 158 16.31 1.60 -9.73
C THR A 158 15.22 1.23 -10.74
N VAL A 159 14.94 2.05 -11.76
CA VAL A 159 13.92 1.75 -12.79
C VAL A 159 14.15 0.42 -13.52
N PRO A 160 15.33 0.12 -14.11
CA PRO A 160 15.56 -1.17 -14.77
C PRO A 160 15.46 -2.35 -13.79
N LEU A 161 15.90 -2.17 -12.54
CA LEU A 161 15.79 -3.21 -11.51
C LEU A 161 14.33 -3.47 -11.17
N LEU A 162 13.52 -2.41 -11.03
CA LEU A 162 12.09 -2.50 -10.75
C LEU A 162 11.33 -3.16 -11.90
N MET A 163 11.72 -2.88 -13.14
CA MET A 163 11.11 -3.48 -14.33
C MET A 163 11.39 -4.98 -14.45
N ALA A 164 12.57 -5.43 -14.00
CA ALA A 164 12.96 -6.85 -13.98
C ALA A 164 12.44 -7.59 -12.74
N HIS A 165 12.40 -6.91 -11.59
CA HIS A 165 12.04 -7.48 -10.28
C HIS A 165 10.97 -6.63 -9.57
N PRO A 166 9.76 -6.51 -10.13
CA PRO A 166 8.72 -5.59 -9.64
C PRO A 166 8.16 -5.96 -8.25
N LYS A 167 8.52 -7.14 -7.73
CA LYS A 167 8.12 -7.65 -6.41
C LYS A 167 9.27 -7.74 -5.41
N CYS A 168 10.46 -7.21 -5.76
CA CYS A 168 11.57 -7.14 -4.83
C CYS A 168 11.32 -6.03 -3.80
N TYR A 169 11.15 -6.41 -2.53
CA TYR A 169 10.88 -5.49 -1.43
C TYR A 169 11.95 -4.39 -1.32
N TRP A 170 13.22 -4.76 -1.47
CA TRP A 170 14.35 -3.86 -1.22
C TRP A 170 14.46 -2.72 -2.24
N ILE A 171 14.01 -2.94 -3.48
CA ILE A 171 13.93 -1.87 -4.48
C ILE A 171 12.94 -0.82 -4.03
N TRP A 172 11.71 -1.22 -3.67
CA TRP A 172 10.68 -0.30 -3.17
C TRP A 172 11.13 0.42 -1.89
N ASN A 173 11.72 -0.32 -0.95
CA ASN A 173 12.26 0.25 0.29
C ASN A 173 13.37 1.28 0.04
N TYR A 174 14.27 1.01 -0.90
CA TYR A 174 15.30 1.97 -1.30
C TYR A 174 14.71 3.22 -1.94
N ARG A 175 13.75 3.08 -2.86
CA ARG A 175 13.07 4.23 -3.47
C ARG A 175 12.37 5.10 -2.43
N MET A 176 11.66 4.51 -1.46
CA MET A 176 11.04 5.27 -0.36
C MET A 176 12.09 6.07 0.41
N TRP A 177 13.20 5.43 0.80
CA TRP A 177 14.30 6.12 1.48
C TRP A 177 14.90 7.27 0.65
N THR A 178 15.09 7.09 -0.65
CA THR A 178 15.61 8.13 -1.56
C THR A 178 14.68 9.34 -1.62
N LEU A 179 13.35 9.12 -1.64
CA LEU A 179 12.37 10.21 -1.62
C LEU A 179 12.32 10.96 -0.29
N GLU A 180 12.52 10.27 0.83
CA GLU A 180 12.68 10.92 2.13
C GLU A 180 13.92 11.85 2.14
N GLN A 181 15.00 11.47 1.44
CA GLN A 181 16.15 12.37 1.28
C GLN A 181 15.76 13.61 0.46
N ALA A 182 14.91 13.48 -0.56
CA ALA A 182 14.39 14.61 -1.33
C ALA A 182 13.64 15.60 -0.44
N THR A 183 12.69 15.10 0.37
CA THR A 183 11.94 15.92 1.33
C THR A 183 12.84 16.58 2.37
N SER A 184 13.88 15.88 2.81
CA SER A 184 14.77 16.38 3.87
C SER A 184 15.82 17.38 3.39
N LEU A 185 16.27 17.30 2.14
CA LEU A 185 17.46 18.02 1.66
C LEU A 185 17.12 19.11 0.64
N LEU A 186 15.95 19.04 0.00
CA LEU A 186 15.57 19.96 -1.07
C LEU A 186 14.44 20.91 -0.62
N PRO A 187 14.33 22.09 -1.24
CA PRO A 187 13.14 22.94 -1.11
C PRO A 187 11.86 22.16 -1.46
N ALA A 188 10.76 22.48 -0.78
CA ALA A 188 9.48 21.78 -0.90
C ALA A 188 9.01 21.64 -2.35
N GLU A 189 9.13 22.69 -3.16
CA GLU A 189 8.74 22.67 -4.58
C GLU A 189 9.52 21.64 -5.41
N ILE A 190 10.85 21.57 -5.22
CA ILE A 190 11.69 20.62 -5.95
C ILE A 190 11.41 19.20 -5.48
N ALA A 191 11.30 18.99 -4.16
CA ALA A 191 10.96 17.70 -3.60
C ALA A 191 9.60 17.21 -4.13
N LYS A 192 8.58 18.08 -4.09
CA LYS A 192 7.22 17.79 -4.59
C LYS A 192 7.21 17.36 -6.05
N SER A 193 8.00 18.02 -6.92
CA SER A 193 8.16 17.60 -8.32
C SER A 193 8.65 16.15 -8.43
N ILE A 194 9.64 15.76 -7.61
CA ILE A 194 10.19 14.40 -7.61
C ILE A 194 9.12 13.39 -7.14
N TRP A 195 8.39 13.68 -6.06
CA TRP A 195 7.28 12.82 -5.63
C TRP A 195 6.15 12.70 -6.67
N GLN A 196 5.86 13.75 -7.44
CA GLN A 196 4.89 13.71 -8.53
C GLN A 196 5.37 12.84 -9.71
N GLU A 197 6.67 12.87 -10.03
CA GLU A 197 7.27 11.95 -11.01
C GLU A 197 7.09 10.48 -10.57
N GLU A 198 7.23 10.20 -9.28
CA GLU A 198 7.01 8.86 -8.72
C GLU A 198 5.56 8.40 -8.78
N LEU A 199 4.61 9.32 -8.59
CA LEU A 199 3.19 9.00 -8.78
C LEU A 199 2.91 8.59 -10.24
N ARG A 200 3.58 9.20 -11.23
CA ARG A 200 3.49 8.78 -12.64
C ARG A 200 4.13 7.42 -12.85
N LEU A 201 5.29 7.16 -12.25
CA LEU A 201 5.96 5.85 -12.34
C LEU A 201 5.06 4.74 -11.79
N VAL A 202 4.56 4.89 -10.56
CA VAL A 202 3.73 3.84 -9.93
C VAL A 202 2.42 3.63 -10.67
N THR A 203 1.87 4.68 -11.29
CA THR A 203 0.73 4.56 -12.22
C THR A 203 1.06 3.62 -13.37
N LYS A 204 2.19 3.83 -14.07
CA LYS A 204 2.64 2.93 -15.16
C LYS A 204 2.93 1.51 -14.67
N MET A 205 3.45 1.36 -13.45
CA MET A 205 3.70 0.04 -12.87
C MET A 205 2.39 -0.73 -12.63
N LEU A 206 1.35 -0.03 -12.17
CA LEU A 206 0.00 -0.60 -11.98
C LEU A 206 -0.73 -0.85 -13.30
N GLU A 207 -0.44 -0.09 -14.37
CA GLU A 207 -0.94 -0.42 -15.71
C GLU A 207 -0.34 -1.73 -16.23
N ARG A 208 0.92 -2.03 -15.88
CA ARG A 208 1.60 -3.29 -16.25
C ARG A 208 1.18 -4.49 -15.38
N ASP A 209 1.11 -4.30 -14.07
CA ASP A 209 0.63 -5.32 -13.12
C ASP A 209 -0.30 -4.66 -12.09
N ARG A 210 -1.58 -4.63 -12.45
CA ARG A 210 -2.66 -4.00 -11.68
C ARG A 210 -2.90 -4.62 -10.30
N ARG A 211 -2.38 -5.84 -10.06
CA ARG A 211 -2.49 -6.56 -8.78
C ARG A 211 -1.17 -6.55 -8.00
N ASN A 212 -0.18 -5.75 -8.42
CA ASN A 212 1.07 -5.62 -7.69
C ASN A 212 0.84 -4.91 -6.36
N TYR A 213 0.80 -5.70 -5.28
CA TYR A 213 0.63 -5.20 -3.92
C TYR A 213 1.68 -4.16 -3.52
N HIS A 214 2.95 -4.36 -3.91
CA HIS A 214 4.01 -3.40 -3.59
C HIS A 214 3.79 -2.06 -4.29
N ALA A 215 3.33 -2.07 -5.55
CA ALA A 215 3.02 -0.85 -6.28
C ALA A 215 1.82 -0.11 -5.66
N TRP A 216 0.76 -0.81 -5.24
CA TRP A 216 -0.35 -0.19 -4.52
C TRP A 216 0.06 0.40 -3.17
N ALA A 217 0.88 -0.33 -2.40
CA ALA A 217 1.43 0.17 -1.14
C ALA A 217 2.32 1.40 -1.35
N TYR A 218 3.18 1.36 -2.37
CA TYR A 218 4.05 2.47 -2.74
C TYR A 218 3.25 3.69 -3.23
N ARG A 219 2.16 3.49 -3.99
CA ARG A 219 1.26 4.58 -4.41
C ARG A 219 0.68 5.29 -3.19
N ARG A 220 0.12 4.55 -2.23
CA ARG A 220 -0.41 5.14 -0.98
C ARG A 220 0.66 5.92 -0.22
N TYR A 221 1.88 5.38 -0.14
CA TYR A 221 3.02 6.07 0.48
C TYR A 221 3.39 7.37 -0.25
N VAL A 222 3.45 7.37 -1.58
CA VAL A 222 3.72 8.58 -2.38
C VAL A 222 2.62 9.63 -2.18
N VAL A 223 1.35 9.21 -2.24
CA VAL A 223 0.21 10.10 -2.03
C VAL A 223 0.26 10.73 -0.63
N SER A 224 0.47 9.94 0.43
CA SER A 224 0.50 10.49 1.80
C SER A 224 1.60 11.54 2.01
N HIS A 225 2.71 11.44 1.28
CA HIS A 225 3.78 12.45 1.32
C HIS A 225 3.43 13.68 0.49
N LEU A 226 2.84 13.49 -0.69
CA LEU A 226 2.35 14.60 -1.53
C LEU A 226 1.27 15.43 -0.85
N GLU A 227 0.47 14.83 0.04
CA GLU A 227 -0.53 15.51 0.87
C GLU A 227 0.08 16.21 2.10
N SER A 228 1.31 15.89 2.47
CA SER A 228 1.92 16.38 3.70
C SER A 228 2.20 17.89 3.68
N THR A 229 2.15 18.52 4.86
CA THR A 229 2.52 19.93 5.04
C THR A 229 3.97 20.22 4.66
N LYS A 230 4.88 19.24 4.80
CA LYS A 230 6.28 19.34 4.38
C LYS A 230 6.43 19.63 2.89
N LEU A 231 5.53 19.11 2.06
CA LEU A 231 5.48 19.34 0.62
C LEU A 231 4.43 20.36 0.21
N GLN A 232 3.86 21.10 1.17
CA GLN A 232 2.77 22.06 0.93
C GLN A 232 1.65 21.39 0.11
N GLY A 233 1.32 20.17 0.53
CA GLY A 233 0.34 19.30 -0.10
C GLY A 233 -1.09 19.72 0.16
N GLN A 234 -1.98 19.20 -0.66
CA GLN A 234 -3.43 19.24 -0.44
C GLN A 234 -3.97 17.83 -0.56
N SER A 235 -5.18 17.60 -0.02
CA SER A 235 -5.81 16.28 -0.13
C SER A 235 -5.92 15.82 -1.57
N MET A 236 -5.57 14.56 -1.78
CA MET A 236 -5.70 13.85 -3.04
C MET A 236 -6.84 12.83 -3.01
N ALA A 237 -7.64 12.77 -1.95
CA ALA A 237 -8.70 11.78 -1.74
C ALA A 237 -9.61 11.62 -2.98
N GLU A 238 -10.07 12.74 -3.56
CA GLU A 238 -10.89 12.74 -4.78
C GLU A 238 -10.17 12.13 -5.99
N SER A 239 -8.92 12.54 -6.23
CA SER A 239 -8.15 12.07 -7.38
C SER A 239 -7.76 10.59 -7.25
N GLU A 240 -7.47 10.12 -6.04
CA GLU A 240 -7.22 8.71 -5.77
C GLU A 240 -8.50 7.88 -5.86
N PHE A 241 -9.64 8.40 -5.40
CA PHE A 241 -10.92 7.74 -5.56
C PHE A 241 -11.27 7.60 -7.04
N ALA A 242 -11.12 8.66 -7.84
CA ALA A 242 -11.28 8.62 -9.29
C ALA A 242 -10.31 7.64 -9.96
N TYR A 243 -9.07 7.54 -9.46
CA TYR A 243 -8.11 6.54 -9.94
C TYR A 243 -8.60 5.10 -9.67
N THR A 244 -9.20 4.81 -8.51
CA THR A 244 -9.81 3.49 -8.28
C THR A 244 -10.93 3.19 -9.26
N THR A 245 -11.80 4.17 -9.57
CA THR A 245 -12.85 4.02 -10.59
C THR A 245 -12.25 3.66 -11.95
N LYS A 246 -11.19 4.37 -12.38
CA LYS A 246 -10.49 4.05 -13.64
C LYS A 246 -9.96 2.62 -13.63
N MET A 247 -9.31 2.21 -12.55
CA MET A 247 -8.70 0.88 -12.44
C MET A 247 -9.74 -0.24 -12.44
N ILE A 248 -10.87 -0.05 -11.75
CA ILE A 248 -12.00 -0.99 -11.73
C ILE A 248 -12.64 -1.08 -13.12
N GLY A 249 -12.90 0.06 -13.77
CA GLY A 249 -13.48 0.08 -15.12
C GLY A 249 -12.60 -0.60 -16.18
N SER A 250 -11.29 -0.68 -15.95
CA SER A 250 -10.36 -1.41 -16.83
C SER A 250 -10.29 -2.92 -16.54
N ASP A 251 -10.64 -3.34 -15.33
CA ASP A 251 -10.62 -4.73 -14.89
C ASP A 251 -11.45 -4.92 -13.61
N LEU A 252 -12.63 -5.51 -13.76
CA LEU A 252 -13.53 -5.82 -12.65
C LEU A 252 -12.91 -6.82 -11.66
N SER A 253 -11.97 -7.66 -12.10
CA SER A 253 -11.23 -8.61 -11.26
C SER A 253 -10.12 -7.97 -10.42
N ASN A 254 -9.96 -6.66 -10.47
CA ASN A 254 -8.90 -5.96 -9.76
C ASN A 254 -9.25 -5.74 -8.29
N PHE A 255 -9.12 -6.79 -7.48
CA PHE A 255 -9.33 -6.74 -6.02
C PHE A 255 -8.55 -5.61 -5.34
N SER A 256 -7.32 -5.30 -5.80
CA SER A 256 -6.52 -4.24 -5.21
C SER A 256 -7.14 -2.85 -5.40
N ALA A 257 -7.81 -2.61 -6.53
CA ALA A 257 -8.52 -1.35 -6.76
C ALA A 257 -9.79 -1.26 -5.91
N TRP A 258 -10.59 -2.33 -5.82
CA TRP A 258 -11.76 -2.41 -4.93
C TRP A 258 -11.39 -2.22 -3.46
N HIS A 259 -10.34 -2.89 -2.99
CA HIS A 259 -9.83 -2.71 -1.64
C HIS A 259 -9.38 -1.27 -1.39
N ASN A 260 -8.59 -0.68 -2.30
CA ASN A 260 -8.13 0.70 -2.13
C ASN A 260 -9.30 1.70 -2.16
N ARG A 261 -10.35 1.41 -2.95
CA ARG A 261 -11.59 2.19 -2.97
C ARG A 261 -12.29 2.16 -1.62
N ALA A 262 -12.53 0.97 -1.08
CA ALA A 262 -13.15 0.78 0.24
C ALA A 262 -12.42 1.56 1.35
N GLN A 263 -11.08 1.57 1.33
CA GLN A 263 -10.27 2.29 2.32
C GLN A 263 -10.36 3.83 2.18
N LEU A 264 -10.64 4.36 0.98
CA LEU A 264 -10.75 5.79 0.73
C LEU A 264 -12.12 6.36 1.12
N ILE A 265 -13.18 5.56 1.05
CA ILE A 265 -14.57 6.01 1.25
C ILE A 265 -14.77 6.78 2.56
N PRO A 266 -14.33 6.29 3.75
CA PRO A 266 -14.58 7.01 4.99
C PRO A 266 -13.96 8.42 4.99
N ARG A 267 -12.71 8.53 4.55
CA ARG A 267 -11.99 9.82 4.45
C ARG A 267 -12.66 10.75 3.44
N LEU A 268 -13.04 10.21 2.26
CA LEU A 268 -13.69 10.98 1.21
C LEU A 268 -15.00 11.62 1.69
N LEU A 269 -15.84 10.85 2.41
CA LEU A 269 -17.13 11.35 2.90
C LEU A 269 -16.98 12.36 4.03
N VAL A 270 -15.93 12.24 4.85
CA VAL A 270 -15.59 13.24 5.88
C VAL A 270 -15.13 14.54 5.21
N GLU A 271 -14.19 14.47 4.27
CA GLU A 271 -13.66 15.66 3.57
C GLU A 271 -14.70 16.38 2.71
N ARG A 272 -15.71 15.65 2.22
CA ARG A 272 -16.88 16.23 1.52
C ARG A 272 -17.89 16.90 2.45
N GLU A 273 -17.70 16.81 3.78
CA GLU A 273 -18.69 17.21 4.78
C GLU A 273 -20.08 16.60 4.48
N ALA A 274 -20.09 15.34 4.02
CA ALA A 274 -21.29 14.69 3.53
C ALA A 274 -22.32 14.53 4.66
N ASN A 275 -23.60 14.79 4.35
CA ASN A 275 -24.71 14.49 5.26
C ASN A 275 -25.29 13.11 4.93
N ASP A 276 -26.20 12.61 5.75
CA ASP A 276 -26.73 11.25 5.57
C ASP A 276 -27.48 11.07 4.25
N THR A 277 -28.13 12.11 3.72
CA THR A 277 -28.77 12.08 2.40
C THR A 277 -27.74 11.90 1.28
N SER A 278 -26.64 12.65 1.29
CA SER A 278 -25.60 12.51 0.26
C SER A 278 -24.78 11.22 0.42
N ARG A 279 -24.55 10.77 1.66
CA ARG A 279 -23.95 9.46 1.95
C ARG A 279 -24.83 8.31 1.47
N ARG A 280 -26.15 8.43 1.61
CA ARG A 280 -27.10 7.44 1.09
C ARG A 280 -27.03 7.35 -0.43
N ALA A 281 -27.09 8.49 -1.12
CA ALA A 281 -26.96 8.53 -2.58
C ALA A 281 -25.61 7.96 -3.05
N PHE A 282 -24.53 8.24 -2.32
CA PHE A 282 -23.21 7.67 -2.58
C PHE A 282 -23.21 6.14 -2.42
N LEU A 283 -23.78 5.62 -1.33
CA LEU A 283 -23.88 4.18 -1.09
C LEU A 283 -24.67 3.47 -2.19
N ASP A 284 -25.79 4.06 -2.64
CA ASP A 284 -26.59 3.53 -3.75
C ASP A 284 -25.81 3.49 -5.07
N GLN A 285 -24.94 4.48 -5.31
CA GLN A 285 -24.04 4.46 -6.47
C GLN A 285 -23.00 3.34 -6.38
N GLU A 286 -22.46 3.07 -5.19
CA GLU A 286 -21.49 2.00 -4.98
C GLU A 286 -22.10 0.61 -5.17
N PHE A 287 -23.33 0.39 -4.67
CA PHE A 287 -24.11 -0.83 -4.96
C PHE A 287 -24.33 -0.98 -6.47
N SER A 288 -24.89 0.05 -7.12
CA SER A 288 -25.11 0.01 -8.56
C SER A 288 -23.83 -0.32 -9.36
N MET A 289 -22.67 0.17 -8.93
CA MET A 289 -21.40 -0.13 -9.59
C MET A 289 -21.01 -1.61 -9.45
N VAL A 290 -21.12 -2.19 -8.26
CA VAL A 290 -20.75 -3.60 -8.04
C VAL A 290 -21.79 -4.56 -8.62
N ASP A 291 -23.08 -4.23 -8.55
CA ASP A 291 -24.18 -5.04 -9.09
C ASP A 291 -24.09 -5.16 -10.61
N ASN A 292 -23.77 -4.05 -11.29
CA ASN A 292 -23.47 -4.06 -12.72
C ASN A 292 -22.28 -4.96 -13.06
N GLY A 293 -21.27 -5.03 -12.19
CA GLY A 293 -20.17 -5.97 -12.32
C GLY A 293 -20.61 -7.42 -12.13
N LEU A 294 -21.44 -7.68 -11.12
CA LEU A 294 -21.96 -9.02 -10.80
C LEU A 294 -22.90 -9.55 -11.88
N ASN A 295 -23.65 -8.68 -12.56
CA ASN A 295 -24.48 -9.06 -13.72
C ASN A 295 -23.68 -9.67 -14.89
N VAL A 296 -22.40 -9.28 -15.03
CA VAL A 296 -21.54 -9.75 -16.15
C VAL A 296 -20.45 -10.73 -15.70
N GLY A 297 -20.17 -10.81 -14.40
CA GLY A 297 -19.09 -11.63 -13.86
C GLY A 297 -19.35 -12.12 -12.44
N PRO A 298 -20.45 -12.87 -12.18
CA PRO A 298 -20.77 -13.34 -10.84
C PRO A 298 -19.79 -14.42 -10.34
N ASP A 299 -18.90 -14.96 -11.17
CA ASP A 299 -17.81 -15.83 -10.71
C ASP A 299 -16.66 -15.08 -10.02
N ASP A 300 -16.58 -13.75 -10.19
CA ASP A 300 -15.46 -12.98 -9.67
C ASP A 300 -15.63 -12.68 -8.18
N GLN A 301 -14.80 -13.36 -7.37
CA GLN A 301 -14.77 -13.17 -5.92
C GLN A 301 -14.50 -11.72 -5.49
N SER A 302 -13.79 -10.92 -6.30
CA SER A 302 -13.45 -9.54 -5.94
C SER A 302 -14.69 -8.67 -5.83
N LEU A 303 -15.68 -8.90 -6.70
CA LEU A 303 -16.95 -8.20 -6.69
C LEU A 303 -17.75 -8.57 -5.44
N TRP A 304 -17.84 -9.86 -5.12
CA TRP A 304 -18.53 -10.32 -3.91
C TRP A 304 -17.90 -9.80 -2.62
N TYR A 305 -16.57 -9.76 -2.53
CA TYR A 305 -15.91 -9.17 -1.37
C TYR A 305 -16.21 -7.67 -1.21
N TYR A 306 -16.32 -6.93 -2.33
CA TYR A 306 -16.71 -5.52 -2.26
C TYR A 306 -18.19 -5.35 -1.91
N HIS A 307 -19.08 -6.15 -2.51
CA HIS A 307 -20.50 -6.19 -2.19
C HIS A 307 -20.74 -6.55 -0.71
N GLN A 308 -19.99 -7.51 -0.17
CA GLN A 308 -19.99 -7.87 1.25
C GLN A 308 -19.52 -6.71 2.12
N TYR A 309 -18.44 -6.01 1.74
CA TYR A 309 -18.01 -4.80 2.44
C TYR A 309 -19.12 -3.75 2.52
N LEU A 310 -19.86 -3.50 1.43
CA LEU A 310 -20.97 -2.55 1.43
C LEU A 310 -22.11 -3.00 2.36
N ASN A 311 -22.50 -4.28 2.29
CA ASN A 311 -23.54 -4.83 3.15
C ASN A 311 -23.15 -4.78 4.63
N LEU A 312 -21.90 -5.11 4.99
CA LEU A 312 -21.41 -4.98 6.36
C LEU A 312 -21.43 -3.52 6.85
N ASN A 313 -21.20 -2.54 5.98
CA ASN A 313 -21.36 -1.12 6.34
C ASN A 313 -22.83 -0.72 6.58
N VAL A 314 -23.79 -1.47 6.04
CA VAL A 314 -25.23 -1.29 6.28
C VAL A 314 -25.65 -2.00 7.57
N THR A 315 -25.09 -3.18 7.87
CA THR A 315 -25.61 -4.08 8.90
C THR A 315 -24.78 -4.15 10.19
N GLU A 316 -23.47 -3.90 10.13
CA GLU A 316 -22.55 -4.08 11.26
C GLU A 316 -21.96 -2.75 11.76
N LEU A 317 -21.75 -2.70 13.07
CA LEU A 317 -21.33 -1.54 13.87
C LEU A 317 -19.84 -1.65 14.24
N PRO A 318 -19.14 -0.54 14.51
CA PRO A 318 -19.64 0.69 15.13
C PRO A 318 -20.14 1.79 14.18
N GLU A 319 -21.12 2.58 14.64
CA GLU A 319 -21.84 3.61 13.86
C GLU A 319 -20.90 4.64 13.22
N ASN A 320 -19.77 4.91 13.88
CA ASN A 320 -18.77 5.88 13.43
C ASN A 320 -17.96 5.42 12.21
N LEU A 321 -18.04 4.15 11.82
CA LEU A 321 -17.36 3.60 10.65
C LEU A 321 -18.32 3.30 9.50
N ALA A 322 -19.64 3.38 9.74
CA ALA A 322 -20.64 3.15 8.71
C ALA A 322 -20.60 4.26 7.65
N ILE A 323 -20.83 3.89 6.39
CA ILE A 323 -20.95 4.85 5.28
C ILE A 323 -22.10 5.83 5.52
N VAL A 324 -23.22 5.38 6.11
CA VAL A 324 -24.37 6.20 6.50
C VAL A 324 -24.68 5.95 7.99
N PRO A 325 -24.04 6.67 8.92
CA PRO A 325 -24.21 6.42 10.36
C PRO A 325 -25.66 6.51 10.84
N GLY A 326 -26.40 7.56 10.44
CA GLY A 326 -27.78 7.80 10.87
C GLY A 326 -28.86 6.99 10.14
N MET A 327 -28.50 5.94 9.37
CA MET A 327 -29.49 5.12 8.69
C MET A 327 -30.36 4.34 9.70
N LEU A 328 -31.69 4.49 9.60
CA LEU A 328 -32.64 3.77 10.44
C LEU A 328 -32.60 2.26 10.16
N VAL A 329 -32.86 1.44 11.18
CA VAL A 329 -32.85 -0.03 11.09
C VAL A 329 -33.74 -0.54 9.96
N GLU A 330 -34.94 0.04 9.77
CA GLU A 330 -35.80 -0.41 8.67
C GLU A 330 -35.31 -0.02 7.29
N ASP A 331 -34.60 1.11 7.16
CA ASP A 331 -34.00 1.47 5.88
C ASP A 331 -32.78 0.61 5.58
N ARG A 332 -32.00 0.23 6.60
CA ARG A 332 -30.93 -0.78 6.50
C ARG A 332 -31.49 -2.13 6.03
N ALA A 333 -32.61 -2.55 6.64
CA ALA A 333 -33.28 -3.80 6.28
C ALA A 333 -33.81 -3.77 4.84
N LYS A 334 -34.36 -2.65 4.37
CA LYS A 334 -34.78 -2.48 2.96
C LYS A 334 -33.61 -2.60 1.98
N VAL A 335 -32.43 -2.05 2.30
CA VAL A 335 -31.24 -2.23 1.46
C VAL A 335 -30.90 -3.70 1.36
N LEU A 336 -30.73 -4.37 2.50
CA LEU A 336 -30.32 -5.76 2.53
C LEU A 336 -31.35 -6.66 1.84
N SER A 337 -32.66 -6.38 1.99
CA SER A 337 -33.71 -7.08 1.23
C SER A 337 -33.57 -6.85 -0.28
N ARG A 338 -33.31 -5.62 -0.73
CA ARG A 338 -33.06 -5.32 -2.16
C ARG A 338 -31.87 -6.12 -2.70
N GLU A 339 -30.77 -6.20 -1.94
CA GLU A 339 -29.59 -6.97 -2.35
C GLU A 339 -29.85 -8.48 -2.39
N ILE A 340 -30.64 -9.01 -1.44
CA ILE A 340 -31.08 -10.41 -1.46
C ILE A 340 -31.90 -10.67 -2.73
N ASP A 341 -32.87 -9.81 -3.05
CA ASP A 341 -33.70 -9.95 -4.25
C ASP A 341 -32.85 -9.90 -5.53
N PHE A 342 -31.91 -8.96 -5.61
CA PHE A 342 -30.93 -8.90 -6.71
C PHE A 342 -30.13 -10.20 -6.87
N ILE A 343 -29.66 -10.81 -5.78
CA ILE A 343 -28.92 -12.06 -5.84
C ILE A 343 -29.83 -13.25 -6.23
N LYS A 344 -31.12 -13.23 -5.84
CA LYS A 344 -32.10 -14.21 -6.31
C LYS A 344 -32.33 -14.09 -7.81
N ASP A 345 -32.38 -12.88 -8.35
CA ASP A 345 -32.45 -12.65 -9.80
C ASP A 345 -31.21 -13.23 -10.51
N LEU A 346 -29.99 -13.01 -9.97
CA LEU A 346 -28.77 -13.64 -10.50
C LEU A 346 -28.85 -15.18 -10.47
N LEU A 347 -29.45 -15.76 -9.43
CA LEU A 347 -29.59 -17.22 -9.30
C LEU A 347 -30.44 -17.86 -10.42
N GLU A 348 -31.35 -17.10 -11.05
CA GLU A 348 -32.16 -17.61 -12.16
C GLU A 348 -31.28 -18.05 -13.35
N ASP A 349 -30.23 -17.26 -13.63
CA ASP A 349 -29.29 -17.46 -14.73
C ASP A 349 -28.03 -18.25 -14.31
N TYR A 350 -27.56 -18.09 -13.08
CA TYR A 350 -26.24 -18.55 -12.62
C TYR A 350 -26.35 -19.61 -11.49
N LYS A 351 -26.68 -20.85 -11.86
CA LYS A 351 -26.96 -21.94 -10.90
C LYS A 351 -25.73 -22.68 -10.36
N ASP A 352 -24.57 -22.47 -10.96
CA ASP A 352 -23.30 -23.12 -10.64
C ASP A 352 -22.29 -22.18 -9.96
N VAL A 353 -22.70 -20.94 -9.66
CA VAL A 353 -21.86 -19.95 -8.99
C VAL A 353 -22.04 -20.04 -7.47
N LYS A 354 -21.02 -20.56 -6.78
CA LYS A 354 -21.08 -20.78 -5.32
C LYS A 354 -21.37 -19.50 -4.51
N TRP A 355 -20.86 -18.36 -4.99
CA TRP A 355 -20.93 -17.08 -4.28
C TRP A 355 -22.35 -16.57 -4.10
N ILE A 356 -23.24 -16.84 -5.07
CA ILE A 356 -24.66 -16.50 -5.01
C ILE A 356 -25.29 -17.16 -3.78
N PHE A 357 -25.10 -18.47 -3.61
CA PHE A 357 -25.61 -19.19 -2.45
C PHE A 357 -24.96 -18.73 -1.14
N GLU A 358 -23.65 -18.45 -1.16
CA GLU A 358 -22.92 -17.98 0.02
C GLU A 358 -23.50 -16.65 0.54
N MET A 359 -23.74 -15.71 -0.38
CA MET A 359 -24.28 -14.39 -0.03
C MET A 359 -25.78 -14.42 0.28
N LEU A 360 -26.59 -15.27 -0.37
CA LEU A 360 -27.99 -15.46 0.00
C LEU A 360 -28.12 -15.98 1.43
N LEU A 361 -27.30 -16.98 1.81
CA LEU A 361 -27.25 -17.49 3.18
C LEU A 361 -26.84 -16.38 4.15
N GLU A 362 -25.70 -15.73 3.90
CA GLU A 362 -25.17 -14.70 4.78
C GLU A 362 -26.15 -13.53 4.97
N TYR A 363 -26.60 -12.90 3.89
CA TYR A 363 -27.44 -11.71 3.97
C TYR A 363 -28.84 -12.00 4.51
N THR A 364 -29.41 -13.17 4.22
CA THR A 364 -30.68 -13.57 4.83
C THR A 364 -30.52 -13.67 6.34
N LEU A 365 -29.46 -14.28 6.85
CA LEU A 365 -29.23 -14.36 8.31
C LEU A 365 -28.94 -12.99 8.93
N LEU A 366 -28.17 -12.14 8.25
CA LEU A 366 -27.95 -10.76 8.70
C LEU A 366 -29.25 -9.96 8.76
N LEU A 367 -30.19 -10.14 7.84
CA LEU A 367 -31.49 -9.46 7.85
C LEU A 367 -32.32 -9.83 9.08
N HIS A 368 -32.35 -11.11 9.43
CA HIS A 368 -33.05 -11.59 10.63
C HIS A 368 -32.41 -11.05 11.90
N LYS A 369 -31.07 -11.07 11.97
CA LYS A 369 -30.30 -10.46 13.07
C LYS A 369 -30.61 -8.98 13.21
N LEU A 370 -30.62 -8.24 12.10
CA LEU A 370 -30.89 -6.79 12.07
C LEU A 370 -32.30 -6.46 12.55
N ARG A 371 -33.31 -7.27 12.18
CA ARG A 371 -34.70 -7.10 12.62
C ARG A 371 -35.00 -7.68 14.00
N ASN A 372 -34.05 -8.41 14.59
CA ASN A 372 -34.25 -9.20 15.80
C ASN A 372 -35.48 -10.14 15.67
N GLN A 373 -35.59 -10.80 14.50
CA GLN A 373 -36.70 -11.69 14.17
C GLN A 373 -36.19 -13.13 13.96
N PRO A 374 -36.92 -14.15 14.41
CA PRO A 374 -36.58 -15.54 14.10
C PRO A 374 -36.81 -15.83 12.62
N VAL A 375 -36.06 -16.80 12.08
CA VAL A 375 -36.25 -17.31 10.71
C VAL A 375 -37.57 -18.06 10.62
N SER A 376 -38.40 -17.75 9.61
CA SER A 376 -39.68 -18.43 9.39
C SER A 376 -39.50 -19.87 8.88
N SER A 377 -40.54 -20.70 8.98
CA SER A 377 -40.50 -22.08 8.44
C SER A 377 -40.29 -22.12 6.92
N GLU A 378 -40.88 -21.16 6.19
CA GLU A 378 -40.73 -21.04 4.74
C GLU A 378 -39.28 -20.68 4.38
N GLN A 379 -38.69 -19.74 5.11
CA GLN A 379 -37.30 -19.34 4.92
C GLN A 379 -36.32 -20.44 5.32
N LYS A 380 -36.61 -21.23 6.37
CA LYS A 380 -35.80 -22.41 6.72
C LYS A 380 -35.68 -23.39 5.55
N SER A 381 -36.80 -23.67 4.86
CA SER A 381 -36.81 -24.52 3.67
C SER A 381 -35.95 -23.96 2.52
N GLU A 382 -35.99 -22.64 2.33
CA GLU A 382 -35.16 -21.95 1.34
C GLU A 382 -33.66 -22.03 1.70
N LEU A 383 -33.30 -21.75 2.96
CA LEU A 383 -31.93 -21.89 3.48
C LEU A 383 -31.41 -23.32 3.33
N GLU A 384 -32.24 -24.34 3.63
CA GLU A 384 -31.89 -25.75 3.46
C GLU A 384 -31.49 -26.05 2.01
N THR A 385 -32.26 -25.53 1.05
CA THR A 385 -32.01 -25.69 -0.38
C THR A 385 -30.69 -25.03 -0.80
N TRP A 386 -30.39 -23.83 -0.29
CA TRP A 386 -29.13 -23.14 -0.57
C TRP A 386 -27.92 -23.82 0.09
N VAL A 387 -28.05 -24.31 1.32
CA VAL A 387 -27.01 -25.09 2.01
C VAL A 387 -26.67 -26.36 1.23
N ALA A 388 -27.67 -27.09 0.74
CA ALA A 388 -27.45 -28.27 -0.10
C ALA A 388 -26.69 -27.92 -1.40
N SER A 389 -27.04 -26.78 -2.01
CA SER A 389 -26.40 -26.30 -3.24
C SER A 389 -24.95 -25.90 -3.02
N ILE A 390 -24.64 -25.12 -1.98
CA ILE A 390 -23.26 -24.68 -1.71
C ILE A 390 -22.35 -25.83 -1.25
N LYS A 391 -22.88 -26.83 -0.52
CA LYS A 391 -22.14 -28.07 -0.18
C LYS A 391 -21.65 -28.80 -1.43
N LYS A 392 -22.45 -28.79 -2.51
CA LYS A 392 -22.08 -29.40 -3.80
C LYS A 392 -21.06 -28.55 -4.55
N LEU A 393 -21.20 -27.22 -4.53
CA LEU A 393 -20.36 -26.29 -5.29
C LEU A 393 -19.02 -25.97 -4.62
N ASP A 394 -18.89 -26.10 -3.29
CA ASP A 394 -17.66 -25.80 -2.53
C ASP A 394 -17.24 -26.99 -1.63
N PRO A 395 -16.87 -28.14 -2.21
CA PRO A 395 -16.52 -29.34 -1.45
C PRO A 395 -15.29 -29.16 -0.55
N GLN A 396 -14.38 -28.24 -0.92
CA GLN A 396 -13.19 -27.91 -0.13
C GLN A 396 -13.53 -27.28 1.22
N ARG A 397 -14.71 -26.65 1.36
CA ARG A 397 -15.20 -26.05 2.61
C ARG A 397 -16.41 -26.81 3.18
N SER A 398 -16.58 -28.09 2.85
CA SER A 398 -17.72 -28.90 3.29
C SER A 398 -17.95 -28.92 4.81
N ASN A 399 -16.90 -28.85 5.63
CA ASN A 399 -17.05 -28.75 7.09
C ASN A 399 -17.72 -27.44 7.53
N ARG A 400 -17.33 -26.30 6.95
CA ARG A 400 -17.98 -24.98 7.21
C ARG A 400 -19.48 -25.05 6.93
N TRP A 401 -19.86 -25.66 5.81
CA TRP A 401 -21.28 -25.75 5.42
C TRP A 401 -22.05 -26.79 6.23
N ARG A 402 -21.38 -27.78 6.81
CA ARG A 402 -21.99 -28.72 7.75
C ARG A 402 -22.27 -28.04 9.08
N GLU A 403 -21.31 -27.30 9.62
CA GLU A 403 -21.46 -26.53 10.86
C GLU A 403 -22.61 -25.50 10.73
N LEU A 404 -22.66 -24.76 9.61
CA LEU A 404 -23.77 -23.82 9.35
C LEU A 404 -25.13 -24.53 9.26
N ALA A 405 -25.20 -25.71 8.64
CA ALA A 405 -26.43 -26.50 8.56
C ALA A 405 -26.94 -26.91 9.94
N GLU A 406 -26.03 -27.36 10.81
CA GLU A 406 -26.31 -27.72 12.20
C GLU A 406 -26.79 -26.50 13.02
N GLU A 407 -26.14 -25.34 12.86
CA GLU A 407 -26.53 -24.09 13.54
C GLU A 407 -27.93 -23.61 13.15
N LEU A 408 -28.29 -23.77 11.88
CA LEU A 408 -29.57 -23.33 11.33
C LEU A 408 -30.71 -24.31 11.57
N ASP A 409 -30.42 -25.53 12.05
CA ASP A 409 -31.37 -26.63 12.15
C ASP A 409 -32.03 -26.89 10.77
N VAL A 410 -31.20 -26.89 9.72
CA VAL A 410 -31.60 -27.17 8.34
C VAL A 410 -30.65 -28.24 7.77
N SER A 411 -31.22 -29.34 7.27
CA SER A 411 -30.56 -30.56 6.75
C SER A 411 -29.82 -31.50 7.73
N GLN A 412 -30.22 -32.78 7.68
CA GLN A 412 -29.28 -33.92 7.58
C GLN A 412 -29.04 -34.22 6.11
#